data_AF-A0A842Y129-F1
#
_entry.id   AF-A0A842Y129-F1
#
_cell.length_a   1.000
_cell.length_b   1.000
_cell.length_c   1.000
_cell.angle_alpha   90.00
_cell.angle_beta   90.00
_cell.angle_gamma   90.00
#
_symmetry.space_group_name_H-M   'P 1'
#
loop_
_entity.id
_entity.type
_entity.pdbx_description
1 polymer ?
#
loop_
_entity_poly.entity_id
_entity_poly.type
_entity_poly.pdbx_seq_one_letter_code
_entity_poly.pdbx_strand_id
1 'polypeptide(L)' 'MDENTVNRTRASLNALIDIEQLWIENTPDYNLSTQDMLVLKKRLERTIDNVGKIYEDNRQELLAAEEEIKKMHAGKKKKK' A
#
# COMPACT_ATOMS: atom_id res chain seq x y z
N MET A 1 3.39 16.21 -2.23
CA MET A 1 2.90 15.00 -2.91
C MET A 1 2.08 15.45 -4.11
N ASP A 2 2.48 15.07 -5.31
CA ASP A 2 1.81 15.46 -6.54
C ASP A 2 0.50 14.67 -6.75
N GLU A 3 -0.40 15.20 -7.58
CA GLU A 3 -1.74 14.66 -7.77
C GLU A 3 -1.74 13.23 -8.33
N ASN A 4 -0.69 12.88 -9.09
CA ASN A 4 -0.48 11.54 -9.61
C ASN A 4 -0.21 10.53 -8.49
N THR A 5 0.65 10.89 -7.53
CA THR A 5 0.93 10.03 -6.37
C THR A 5 -0.32 9.83 -5.51
N VAL A 6 -1.09 10.90 -5.26
CA VAL A 6 -2.37 10.80 -4.52
C VAL A 6 -3.36 9.88 -5.23
N ASN A 7 -3.49 9.98 -6.56
CA ASN A 7 -4.40 9.13 -7.33
C ASN A 7 -3.96 7.67 -7.36
N ARG A 8 -2.65 7.39 -7.45
CA ARG A 8 -2.10 6.02 -7.35
C ARG A 8 -2.34 5.42 -5.98
N THR A 9 -2.07 6.15 -4.92
CA THR A 9 -2.35 5.69 -3.54
C THR A 9 -3.83 5.40 -3.33
N ARG A 10 -4.73 6.27 -3.82
CA ARG A 10 -6.18 6.05 -3.76
C ARG A 10 -6.61 4.80 -4.53
N ALA A 11 -6.08 4.58 -5.72
CA ALA A 11 -6.38 3.39 -6.52
C ALA A 11 -5.95 2.09 -5.83
N SER A 12 -4.78 2.10 -5.17
CA SER A 12 -4.29 0.93 -4.44
C SER A 12 -5.06 0.66 -3.16
N LEU A 13 -5.49 1.68 -2.44
CA LEU A 13 -6.39 1.52 -1.29
C LEU A 13 -7.72 0.91 -1.72
N ASN A 14 -8.31 1.39 -2.83
CA ASN A 14 -9.54 0.80 -3.37
C ASN A 14 -9.34 -0.66 -3.79
N ALA A 15 -8.22 -1.02 -4.42
CA ALA A 15 -7.94 -2.40 -4.80
C ALA A 15 -7.75 -3.34 -3.61
N LEU A 16 -7.25 -2.83 -2.47
CA LEU A 16 -7.15 -3.59 -1.22
C LEU A 16 -8.53 -3.79 -0.59
N ILE A 17 -9.37 -2.75 -0.60
CA ILE A 17 -10.76 -2.83 -0.13
C ILE A 17 -11.54 -3.84 -0.96
N ASP A 18 -11.42 -3.82 -2.29
CA ASP A 18 -12.09 -4.80 -3.17
C ASP A 18 -11.70 -6.25 -2.84
N ILE A 19 -10.45 -6.50 -2.46
CA ILE A 19 -9.98 -7.82 -2.05
C ILE A 19 -10.54 -8.23 -0.71
N GLU A 20 -10.53 -7.32 0.27
CA GLU A 20 -11.11 -7.55 1.60
C GLU A 20 -12.60 -7.84 1.47
N GLN A 21 -13.31 -7.11 0.61
CA GLN A 21 -14.73 -7.27 0.38
C GLN A 21 -15.04 -8.59 -0.33
N LEU A 22 -14.24 -8.99 -1.33
CA LEU A 22 -14.31 -10.32 -1.94
C LEU A 22 -14.06 -11.43 -0.91
N TRP A 23 -13.15 -11.23 0.04
CA TRP A 23 -12.96 -12.17 1.14
C TRP A 23 -14.20 -12.22 2.02
N ILE A 24 -14.68 -11.09 2.55
CA ILE A 24 -15.86 -11.02 3.42
C ILE A 24 -17.08 -11.70 2.76
N GLU A 25 -17.33 -11.43 1.48
CA GLU A 25 -18.44 -12.01 0.72
C GLU A 25 -18.35 -13.53 0.54
N ASN A 26 -17.15 -14.12 0.64
CA ASN A 26 -16.90 -15.55 0.41
C ASN A 26 -16.42 -16.32 1.66
N THR A 27 -16.39 -15.69 2.85
CA THR A 27 -15.79 -16.28 4.06
C THR A 27 -16.73 -17.07 5.01
N PRO A 28 -18.05 -17.29 4.79
CA PRO A 28 -18.75 -18.34 5.56
C PRO A 28 -18.79 -19.69 4.86
N ASP A 29 -18.79 -19.75 3.52
CA ASP A 29 -18.94 -21.00 2.78
C ASP A 29 -17.92 -21.05 1.64
N TYR A 30 -16.74 -21.62 1.92
CA TYR A 30 -15.72 -21.94 0.92
C TYR A 30 -16.23 -22.99 -0.08
N ASN A 31 -17.13 -22.60 -0.97
CA ASN A 31 -17.54 -23.36 -2.15
C ASN A 31 -17.03 -22.68 -3.44
N LEU A 32 -15.89 -22.01 -3.33
CA LEU A 32 -15.16 -21.49 -4.49
C LEU A 32 -14.67 -22.67 -5.33
N SER A 33 -14.93 -22.63 -6.64
CA SER A 33 -14.35 -23.63 -7.53
C SER A 33 -12.82 -23.51 -7.56
N THR A 34 -12.12 -24.57 -7.95
CA THR A 34 -10.66 -24.54 -8.16
C THR A 34 -10.24 -23.40 -9.10
N GLN A 35 -11.08 -23.06 -10.08
CA GLN A 35 -10.84 -21.96 -11.01
C GLN A 35 -10.96 -20.60 -10.31
N ASP A 36 -11.96 -20.40 -9.46
CA ASP A 36 -12.15 -19.15 -8.72
C ASP A 36 -11.01 -18.92 -7.73
N MET A 37 -10.55 -19.97 -7.05
CA MET A 37 -9.36 -19.91 -6.20
C MET A 37 -8.10 -19.48 -6.98
N LEU A 38 -7.91 -19.98 -8.20
CA LEU A 38 -6.76 -19.59 -9.04
C LEU A 38 -6.86 -18.14 -9.51
N VAL A 39 -8.07 -17.64 -9.81
CA VAL A 39 -8.31 -16.23 -10.15
C VAL A 39 -8.00 -15.35 -8.95
N LEU A 40 -8.48 -15.73 -7.76
CA LEU A 40 -8.24 -15.01 -6.52
C LEU A 40 -6.74 -14.94 -6.20
N LYS A 41 -6.03 -16.06 -6.31
CA LYS A 41 -4.56 -16.12 -6.13
C LYS A 41 -3.84 -15.14 -7.05
N LYS A 42 -4.17 -15.12 -8.36
CA LYS A 42 -3.53 -14.22 -9.33
C LYS A 42 -3.83 -12.75 -9.05
N ARG A 43 -5.03 -12.43 -8.55
CA ARG A 43 -5.41 -11.07 -8.16
C ARG A 43 -4.62 -10.63 -6.93
N LEU A 44 -4.54 -11.49 -5.92
CA LEU A 44 -3.75 -11.25 -4.70
C LEU A 44 -2.27 -11.01 -5.03
N GLU A 45 -1.66 -11.86 -5.85
CA GLU A 45 -0.26 -11.71 -6.27
C GLU A 45 0.02 -10.36 -6.94
N ARG A 46 -0.88 -9.93 -7.85
CA ARG A 46 -0.73 -8.61 -8.50
C ARG A 46 -0.90 -7.46 -7.51
N THR A 47 -1.84 -7.56 -6.59
CA THR A 47 -2.05 -6.49 -5.61
C THR A 47 -0.87 -6.37 -4.67
N ILE A 48 -0.30 -7.49 -4.22
CA ILE A 48 0.92 -7.50 -3.41
C ILE A 48 2.08 -6.86 -4.17
N ASP A 49 2.28 -7.20 -5.45
CA ASP A 49 3.33 -6.59 -6.28
C ASP A 49 3.13 -5.08 -6.45
N ASN A 50 1.89 -4.63 -6.69
CA ASN A 50 1.57 -3.21 -6.81
C ASN A 50 1.80 -2.44 -5.51
N VAL A 51 1.38 -3.01 -4.38
CA VAL A 51 1.60 -2.41 -3.05
C VAL A 51 3.09 -2.36 -2.73
N GLY A 52 3.85 -3.42 -3.06
CA GLY A 52 5.29 -3.45 -2.89
C GLY A 52 6.01 -2.36 -3.69
N LYS A 53 5.61 -2.14 -4.95
CA LYS A 53 6.14 -1.05 -5.78
C LYS A 53 5.88 0.32 -5.20
N ILE A 54 4.64 0.58 -4.76
CA ILE A 54 4.27 1.87 -4.16
C ILE A 54 5.03 2.10 -2.86
N TYR A 55 5.20 1.05 -2.05
CA TYR A 55 5.99 1.14 -0.84
C TYR A 55 7.44 1.52 -1.15
N GLU A 56 8.07 0.86 -2.13
CA GLU A 56 9.46 1.17 -2.50
C GLU A 56 9.60 2.56 -3.12
N ASP A 57 8.66 2.98 -3.98
CA ASP A 57 8.62 4.33 -4.55
C ASP A 57 8.53 5.39 -3.43
N ASN A 58 7.64 5.17 -2.45
CA ASN A 58 7.45 6.07 -1.33
C ASN A 58 8.60 6.01 -0.31
N ARG A 59 9.36 4.91 -0.26
CA ARG A 59 10.42 4.70 0.73
C ARG A 59 11.50 5.76 0.63
N GLN A 60 11.88 6.17 -0.57
CA GLN A 60 12.90 7.21 -0.75
C GLN A 60 12.39 8.58 -0.27
N GLU A 61 11.13 8.91 -0.52
CA GLU A 61 10.50 10.15 0.00
C GLU A 61 10.41 10.13 1.53
N LEU A 62 10.05 8.99 2.13
CA LEU A 62 9.98 8.82 3.58
C LEU A 62 11.36 8.94 4.24
N LEU A 63 12.41 8.34 3.65
CA LEU A 63 13.78 8.47 4.15
C LEU A 63 14.26 9.92 4.06
N ALA A 64 13.95 10.63 2.97
CA ALA A 64 14.26 12.04 2.84
C ALA A 64 13.55 12.89 3.92
N ALA A 65 12.26 12.64 4.13
CA ALA A 65 11.48 13.32 5.17
C ALA A 65 12.01 13.03 6.59
N GLU A 66 12.41 11.79 6.89
CA GLU A 66 13.03 11.43 8.16
C GLU A 66 14.35 12.19 8.40
N GLU A 67 15.19 12.31 7.38
CA GLU A 67 16.44 13.08 7.47
C GLU A 67 16.20 14.59 7.64
N GLU A 68 15.18 15.16 6.98
CA GLU A 68 14.78 16.55 7.20
C GLU A 68 14.29 16.78 8.64
N ILE A 69 13.48 15.87 9.18
CA ILE A 69 13.01 15.91 10.57
C ILE A 69 14.22 15.85 11.53
N LYS A 70 15.16 14.93 11.33
CA LYS A 70 16.38 14.83 12.15
C LYS A 70 17.18 16.14 12.14
N LYS A 71 17.36 16.76 10.96
CA LYS A 71 18.05 18.06 10.84
C LYS A 71 17.33 19.18 11.58
N MET A 72 16.00 19.25 11.49
CA MET A 72 15.20 20.24 12.23
C MET A 72 15.32 20.08 13.75
N HIS A 73 15.30 18.85 14.26
CA HIS A 73 15.46 18.58 15.70
C HIS A 73 16.90 18.82 16.20
N ALA A 74 17.92 18.55 15.38
CA ALA A 74 19.30 18.88 15.70
C ALA A 74 19.53 20.41 15.76
N GLY A 75 18.93 21.17 14.84
CA GLY A 75 18.97 22.64 14.85
C GLY A 75 18.29 23.27 16.08
N LYS A 76 17.23 22.64 16.59
CA LYS A 76 16.55 23.08 17.83
C LYS A 76 17.38 22.86 19.10
N LYS A 77 18.26 21.85 19.14
CA LYS A 77 19.17 21.60 20.29
C LYS A 77 20.33 22.59 20.38
N LYS A 78 20.75 23.22 19.28
CA LYS A 78 21.86 24.20 19.24
C LYS A 78 21.47 25.64 19.61
N LYS A 79 20.18 25.94 19.75
CA LYS A 79 19.67 27.29 20.11
C LYS A 79 19.37 27.46 21.61
N LYS A 80 19.95 26.64 22.48
CA LYS A 80 19.79 26.73 23.92
C LYS A 80 21.13 26.89 24.61
#